data_AF-A0A1H3GLT4-F1
#
_entry.id   AF-A0A1H3GLT4-F1
#
_cell.length_a   1.000
_cell.length_b   1.000
_cell.length_c   1.000
_cell.angle_alpha   90.00
_cell.angle_beta   90.00
_cell.angle_gamma   90.00
#
_symmetry.space_group_name_H-M   'P 1'
#
loop_
_entity.id
_entity.type
_entity.pdbx_description
1 polymer ?
#
loop_
_entity_poly.entity_id
_entity_poly.type
_entity_poly.pdbx_seq_one_letter_code
_entity_poly.pdbx_strand_id
1 'polypeptide(L)'
;MSQANIPNISPNISITREDAVNLLLSSIALEELGLSHIINAEGEKLQYVLGTLPGVSTTFQPTITDLLTINESVRDTINVIGKKEWILNEKLENVLGTDVTRGPTGPQGPAGTTGSSGGPPGPQGNTGLKDQTDLKA
;
A
#
# COMPACT_ATOMS: atom_id res chain seq x y z
N MET A 1 -0.54 50.59 0.14
CA MET A 1 -0.56 49.37 1.00
C MET A 1 0.42 48.37 0.40
N SER A 2 1.51 48.04 1.08
CA SER A 2 2.45 46.99 0.66
C SER A 2 1.87 45.63 1.02
N GLN A 3 1.58 44.80 0.02
CA GLN A 3 1.21 43.40 0.23
C GLN A 3 2.36 42.65 0.94
N ALA A 4 2.04 41.66 1.76
CA ALA A 4 3.03 40.80 2.40
C ALA A 4 3.75 39.94 1.35
N ASN A 5 5.09 39.94 1.37
CA ASN A 5 5.91 39.10 0.49
C ASN A 5 6.11 37.72 1.14
N ILE A 6 5.12 36.84 1.00
CA ILE A 6 5.26 35.45 1.47
C ILE A 6 6.30 34.75 0.57
N PRO A 7 7.36 34.16 1.13
CA PRO A 7 8.34 33.41 0.36
C PRO A 7 7.67 32.25 -0.40
N ASN A 8 8.12 32.00 -1.63
CA ASN A 8 7.70 30.81 -2.36
C ASN A 8 8.33 29.57 -1.71
N ILE A 9 7.51 28.65 -1.23
CA ILE A 9 7.95 27.36 -0.70
C ILE A 9 7.71 26.32 -1.78
N SER A 10 8.77 25.77 -2.37
CA SER A 10 8.67 24.61 -3.26
C SER A 10 9.16 23.37 -2.51
N PRO A 11 8.26 22.54 -1.95
CA PRO A 11 8.67 21.34 -1.25
C PRO A 11 9.38 20.40 -2.25
N ASN A 12 10.64 20.08 -1.98
CA ASN A 12 11.34 19.02 -2.68
C ASN A 12 11.04 17.69 -1.98
N ILE A 13 10.13 16.91 -2.53
CA ILE A 13 9.84 15.56 -2.07
C ILE A 13 10.52 14.59 -3.04
N SER A 14 11.57 13.91 -2.59
CA SER A 14 12.27 12.88 -3.35
C SER A 14 12.01 11.53 -2.70
N ILE A 15 11.22 10.67 -3.35
CA ILE A 15 10.96 9.29 -2.94
C ILE A 15 11.54 8.39 -4.03
N THR A 16 12.49 7.52 -3.66
CA THR A 16 13.00 6.52 -4.59
C THR A 16 12.05 5.33 -4.69
N ARG A 17 12.25 4.47 -5.68
CA ARG A 17 11.46 3.24 -5.82
C ARG A 17 11.64 2.31 -4.62
N GLU A 18 12.85 2.22 -4.08
CA GLU A 18 13.18 1.45 -2.88
C GLU A 18 12.45 2.01 -1.65
N ASP A 19 12.43 3.34 -1.49
CA ASP A 19 11.69 3.98 -0.40
C ASP A 19 10.18 3.66 -0.51
N ALA A 20 9.62 3.71 -1.73
CA ALA A 20 8.23 3.38 -1.96
C ALA A 20 7.89 1.93 -1.60
N VAL A 21 8.77 0.96 -1.94
CA VAL A 21 8.60 -0.45 -1.55
C VAL A 21 8.60 -0.59 -0.03
N ASN A 22 9.55 0.04 0.67
CA ASN A 22 9.60 0.00 2.13
C ASN A 22 8.35 0.63 2.77
N LEU A 23 7.84 1.73 2.22
CA LEU A 23 6.61 2.37 2.67
C LEU A 23 5.38 1.48 2.42
N LEU A 24 5.33 0.76 1.30
CA LEU A 24 4.25 -0.18 1.01
C LEU A 24 4.27 -1.38 1.96
N LEU A 25 5.45 -1.96 2.23
CA LEU A 25 5.61 -3.01 3.24
C LEU A 25 5.19 -2.52 4.64
N SER A 26 5.61 -1.31 5.01
CA SER A 26 5.18 -0.67 6.26
C SER A 26 3.66 -0.49 6.31
N SER A 27 3.03 -0.12 5.18
CA SER A 27 1.57 0.01 5.11
C SER A 27 0.85 -1.31 5.34
N ILE A 28 1.36 -2.42 4.81
CA ILE A 28 0.82 -3.76 5.05
C ILE A 28 0.93 -4.10 6.54
N ALA A 29 2.10 -3.90 7.14
CA ALA A 29 2.30 -4.16 8.57
C ALA A 29 1.38 -3.33 9.47
N LEU A 30 1.06 -2.09 9.09
CA LEU A 30 0.10 -1.25 9.81
C LEU A 30 -1.35 -1.74 9.65
N GLU A 31 -1.71 -2.25 8.47
CA GLU A 31 -3.02 -2.89 8.25
C GLU A 31 -3.15 -4.15 9.11
N GLU A 32 -2.14 -5.02 9.13
CA GLU A 32 -2.06 -6.22 9.98
C GLU A 32 -2.19 -5.89 11.48
N LEU A 33 -1.47 -4.86 11.94
CA LEU A 33 -1.57 -4.38 13.32
C LEU A 33 -3.00 -3.92 13.64
N GLY A 34 -3.63 -3.19 12.72
CA GLY A 34 -5.03 -2.78 12.84
C GLY A 34 -6.00 -3.96 12.94
N LEU A 35 -5.82 -4.99 12.10
CA LEU A 35 -6.64 -6.21 12.13
C LEU A 35 -6.48 -6.96 13.46
N SER A 36 -5.27 -7.01 14.02
CA SER A 36 -5.03 -7.63 15.34
C SER A 36 -5.84 -6.97 16.46
N HIS A 37 -5.96 -5.64 16.43
CA HIS A 37 -6.78 -4.91 17.41
C HIS A 37 -8.26 -5.22 17.27
N ILE A 38 -8.76 -5.40 16.04
CA ILE A 38 -10.15 -5.80 15.81
C ILE A 38 -10.39 -7.20 16.38
N ILE A 39 -9.49 -8.17 16.11
CA ILE A 39 -9.60 -9.53 16.66
C ILE A 39 -9.63 -9.49 18.19
N ASN A 40 -8.73 -8.71 18.81
CA ASN A 40 -8.71 -8.55 20.27
C ASN A 40 -10.02 -7.93 20.79
N ALA A 41 -10.54 -6.90 20.14
CA ALA A 41 -11.80 -6.27 20.53
C ALA A 41 -12.99 -7.22 20.41
N GLU A 42 -13.05 -8.06 19.37
CA GLU A 42 -14.06 -9.13 19.26
C GLU A 42 -13.92 -10.17 20.38
N GLY A 43 -12.68 -10.51 20.78
CA GLY A 43 -12.42 -11.37 21.93
C GLY A 43 -12.88 -10.76 23.25
N GLU A 44 -12.59 -9.47 23.50
CA GLU A 44 -13.05 -8.75 24.68
C GLU A 44 -14.58 -8.61 24.71
N LYS A 45 -15.22 -8.42 23.55
CA LYS A 45 -16.68 -8.42 23.42
C LYS A 45 -17.30 -9.73 23.90
N LEU A 46 -16.73 -10.87 23.51
CA LEU A 46 -17.17 -12.18 24.00
C LEU A 46 -16.96 -12.32 25.52
N GLN A 47 -15.78 -11.91 26.02
CA GLN A 47 -15.50 -11.95 27.45
C GLN A 47 -16.47 -11.06 28.26
N TYR A 48 -16.82 -9.88 27.74
CA TYR A 48 -17.78 -8.98 28.38
C TYR A 48 -19.16 -9.63 28.49
N VAL A 49 -19.64 -10.20 27.39
CA VAL A 49 -20.97 -10.85 27.32
C VAL A 49 -21.05 -12.07 28.24
N LEU A 50 -19.96 -12.82 28.36
CA LEU A 50 -19.86 -13.99 29.24
C LEU A 50 -19.53 -13.64 30.69
N GLY A 51 -19.30 -12.36 31.01
CA GLY A 51 -18.91 -11.92 32.35
C GLY A 51 -17.52 -12.39 32.78
N THR A 52 -16.63 -12.69 31.83
CA THR A 52 -15.26 -13.16 32.09
C THR A 52 -14.19 -12.08 31.86
N LEU A 53 -14.56 -10.89 31.39
CA LEU A 53 -13.63 -9.80 31.10
C LEU A 53 -12.98 -9.26 32.39
N PRO A 54 -11.64 -9.34 32.55
CA PRO A 54 -10.96 -8.91 33.76
C PRO A 54 -11.19 -7.43 34.09
N GLY A 55 -11.45 -7.13 35.37
CA GLY A 55 -11.68 -5.76 35.83
C GLY A 55 -13.05 -5.18 35.47
N VAL A 56 -13.92 -5.95 34.81
CA VAL A 56 -15.27 -5.53 34.45
C VAL A 56 -16.29 -6.46 35.10
N SER A 57 -17.26 -5.89 35.80
CA SER A 57 -18.44 -6.62 36.29
C SER A 57 -19.65 -6.18 35.48
N THR A 58 -20.43 -7.14 34.98
CA THR A 58 -21.62 -6.89 34.19
C THR A 58 -22.84 -7.47 34.87
N THR A 59 -23.96 -6.75 34.85
CA THR A 59 -25.28 -7.25 35.27
C THR A 59 -26.06 -7.85 34.10
N PHE A 60 -25.49 -7.79 32.90
CA PHE A 60 -26.08 -8.36 31.70
C PHE A 60 -26.12 -9.89 31.81
N GLN A 61 -27.31 -10.46 31.61
CA GLN A 61 -27.51 -11.91 31.53
C GLN A 61 -28.01 -12.24 30.13
N PRO A 62 -27.12 -12.64 29.21
CA PRO A 62 -27.52 -12.93 27.83
C PRO A 62 -28.44 -14.15 27.78
N THR A 63 -29.47 -14.07 26.96
CA THR A 63 -30.22 -15.26 26.56
C THR A 63 -29.41 -16.08 25.56
N ILE A 64 -29.82 -17.34 25.33
CA ILE A 64 -29.20 -18.18 24.29
C ILE A 64 -29.28 -17.51 22.91
N THR A 65 -30.38 -16.82 22.61
CA THR A 65 -30.56 -16.08 21.36
C THR A 65 -29.56 -14.94 21.22
N ASP A 66 -29.29 -14.21 22.30
CA ASP A 66 -28.28 -13.15 22.31
C ASP A 66 -26.89 -13.73 22.04
N LEU A 67 -26.55 -14.83 22.69
CA LEU A 67 -25.26 -15.51 22.49
C LEU A 67 -25.07 -16.00 21.05
N LEU A 68 -26.11 -16.58 20.45
CA LEU A 68 -26.06 -17.03 19.06
C LEU A 68 -25.90 -15.84 18.10
N THR A 69 -26.61 -14.74 18.34
CA THR A 69 -26.52 -13.51 17.53
C THR A 69 -25.13 -12.89 17.62
N ILE A 70 -24.56 -12.80 18.82
CA ILE A 70 -23.22 -12.26 19.04
C ILE A 70 -22.17 -13.17 18.39
N ASN A 71 -22.30 -14.49 18.55
CA ASN A 71 -21.38 -15.45 17.94
C ASN A 71 -21.43 -15.40 16.40
N GLU A 72 -22.62 -15.24 15.81
CA GLU A 72 -22.76 -15.03 14.37
C GLU A 72 -22.07 -13.73 13.92
N SER A 73 -22.29 -12.62 14.64
CA SER A 73 -21.62 -11.35 14.35
C SER A 73 -20.09 -11.45 14.45
N VAL A 74 -19.55 -12.11 15.48
CA VAL A 74 -18.10 -12.31 15.63
C VAL A 74 -17.57 -13.17 14.48
N ARG A 75 -18.25 -14.27 14.15
CA ARG A 75 -17.87 -15.15 13.03
C ARG A 75 -17.85 -14.37 11.71
N ASP A 76 -18.82 -13.50 11.47
CA ASP A 76 -18.88 -12.67 10.27
C ASP A 76 -17.73 -11.66 10.20
N THR A 77 -17.40 -11.02 11.33
CA THR A 77 -16.20 -10.16 11.42
C THR A 77 -14.93 -10.94 11.10
N ILE A 78 -14.73 -12.12 11.71
CA ILE A 78 -13.56 -12.97 11.43
C ILE A 78 -13.51 -13.41 9.97
N ASN A 79 -14.66 -13.74 9.35
CA ASN A 79 -14.73 -14.08 7.93
C ASN A 79 -14.32 -12.90 7.02
N VAL A 80 -14.69 -11.66 7.39
CA VAL A 80 -14.26 -10.46 6.66
C VAL A 80 -12.76 -10.22 6.83
N ILE A 81 -12.23 -10.42 8.04
CA ILE A 81 -10.79 -10.34 8.31
C ILE A 81 -10.03 -11.36 7.45
N GLY A 82 -10.47 -12.62 7.41
CA GLY A 82 -9.81 -13.64 6.57
C GLY A 82 -9.77 -13.28 5.07
N LYS A 83 -10.79 -12.58 4.55
CA LYS A 83 -10.76 -12.05 3.17
C LYS A 83 -9.76 -10.90 3.02
N LYS A 84 -9.60 -10.06 4.05
CA LYS A 84 -8.61 -8.98 4.07
C LYS A 84 -7.19 -9.53 4.13
N GLU A 85 -6.94 -10.55 4.95
CA GLU A 85 -5.66 -11.27 5.02
C GLU A 85 -5.24 -11.79 3.63
N TRP A 86 -6.18 -12.36 2.86
CA TRP A 86 -5.88 -12.80 1.50
C TRP A 86 -5.47 -11.63 0.59
N ILE A 87 -6.17 -10.50 0.66
CA ILE A 87 -5.84 -9.29 -0.12
C ILE A 87 -4.47 -8.71 0.32
N LEU A 88 -4.17 -8.70 1.62
CA LEU A 88 -2.89 -8.23 2.15
C LEU A 88 -1.75 -9.13 1.71
N ASN A 89 -1.96 -10.45 1.68
CA ASN A 89 -1.00 -11.40 1.13
C ASN A 89 -0.73 -11.14 -0.35
N GLU A 90 -1.76 -10.97 -1.18
CA GLU A 90 -1.58 -10.60 -2.59
C GLU A 90 -0.83 -9.26 -2.75
N LYS A 91 -1.13 -8.25 -1.90
CA LYS A 91 -0.41 -6.98 -1.89
C LYS A 91 1.07 -7.18 -1.53
N LEU A 92 1.37 -8.02 -0.55
CA LEU A 92 2.73 -8.35 -0.14
C LEU A 92 3.51 -9.01 -1.28
N GLU A 93 2.96 -10.06 -1.90
CA GLU A 93 3.59 -10.76 -3.02
C GLU A 93 3.90 -9.81 -4.18
N ASN A 94 2.96 -8.92 -4.52
CA ASN A 94 3.16 -7.92 -5.57
C ASN A 94 4.25 -6.89 -5.23
N VAL A 95 4.33 -6.46 -3.97
CA VAL A 95 5.37 -5.52 -3.51
C VAL A 95 6.74 -6.19 -3.54
N LEU A 96 6.84 -7.43 -3.06
CA LEU A 96 8.09 -8.20 -3.07
C LEU A 96 8.54 -8.55 -4.50
N GLY A 97 7.61 -8.75 -5.43
CA GLY A 97 7.89 -8.94 -6.85
C GLY A 97 8.30 -7.67 -7.62
N THR A 98 8.31 -6.50 -6.97
CA THR A 98 8.68 -5.25 -7.62
C THR A 98 10.19 -5.17 -7.83
N ASP A 99 10.62 -5.13 -9.09
CA ASP A 99 12.03 -4.92 -9.44
C ASP A 99 12.51 -3.51 -9.06
N VAL A 100 13.35 -3.41 -8.03
CA VAL A 100 13.99 -2.17 -7.59
C VAL A 100 15.33 -1.88 -8.27
N THR A 101 15.87 -2.83 -9.03
CA THR A 101 17.20 -2.72 -9.66
C THR A 101 17.18 -1.91 -10.96
N ARG A 102 16.00 -1.72 -11.56
CA ARG A 102 15.81 -0.89 -12.75
C ARG A 102 15.78 0.60 -12.38
N GLY A 103 16.88 1.30 -12.70
CA GLY A 103 16.97 2.77 -12.60
C GLY A 103 16.12 3.52 -13.64
N PRO A 104 15.96 4.85 -13.48
CA PRO A 104 15.22 5.68 -14.43
C PRO A 104 15.84 5.62 -15.84
N THR A 105 15.01 5.77 -16.88
CA THR A 105 15.49 5.89 -18.26
C THR A 105 16.49 7.04 -18.34
N GLY A 106 17.71 6.75 -18.83
CA GLY A 106 18.73 7.77 -19.02
C GLY A 106 18.27 8.89 -19.97
N PRO A 107 18.92 10.06 -19.94
CA PRO A 107 18.56 11.17 -20.81
C PRO A 107 18.57 10.75 -22.29
N GLN A 108 17.64 11.31 -23.08
CA GLN A 108 17.64 11.13 -24.53
C GLN A 108 19.00 11.60 -25.07
N GLY A 109 19.63 10.77 -25.91
CA GLY A 109 20.88 11.15 -26.57
C GLY A 109 20.70 12.42 -27.42
N PRO A 110 21.78 13.15 -27.72
CA PRO A 110 21.70 14.36 -28.53
C PRO A 110 21.02 14.08 -29.88
N ALA A 111 20.22 15.04 -30.37
CA ALA A 111 19.67 14.99 -31.71
C ALA A 111 20.80 14.88 -32.74
N GLY A 112 20.62 14.07 -33.78
CA GLY A 112 21.57 13.99 -34.89
C GLY A 112 21.79 15.35 -35.54
N THR A 113 22.96 15.56 -36.15
CA THR A 113 23.26 16.82 -36.83
C THR A 113 22.20 17.13 -37.90
N THR A 114 21.70 18.37 -37.92
CA THR A 114 20.87 18.85 -39.02
C THR A 114 21.70 18.78 -40.31
N GLY A 115 21.20 18.07 -41.33
CA GLY A 115 21.86 18.00 -42.62
C GLY A 115 22.04 19.38 -43.26
N SER A 116 22.97 19.49 -44.22
CA SER A 116 23.15 20.71 -45.03
C SER A 116 21.79 21.19 -45.58
N SER A 117 21.55 22.50 -45.52
CA SER A 117 20.25 23.16 -45.72
C SER A 117 19.39 22.51 -46.82
N GLY A 118 18.36 21.77 -46.41
CA GLY A 118 17.39 21.12 -47.31
C GLY A 118 17.21 19.60 -47.11
N GLY A 119 18.08 18.93 -46.34
CA GLY A 119 17.93 17.50 -46.03
C GLY A 119 16.97 17.22 -44.86
N PRO A 120 16.30 16.06 -44.83
CA PRO A 120 15.50 15.64 -43.67
C PRO A 120 16.38 15.54 -42.41
N PRO A 121 15.80 15.71 -41.20
CA PRO A 121 16.53 15.53 -39.94
C PRO A 121 17.28 14.19 -39.91
N GLY A 122 18.52 14.20 -39.38
CA GLY A 122 19.28 12.97 -39.18
C GLY A 122 18.56 12.00 -38.22
N PRO A 123 18.85 10.69 -38.29
CA PRO A 123 18.21 9.72 -37.42
C PRO A 123 18.44 10.07 -35.94
N GLN A 124 17.39 9.90 -35.13
CA GLN A 124 17.47 10.09 -33.69
C GLN A 124 18.53 9.14 -33.10
N GLY A 125 19.38 9.66 -32.20
CA GLY A 125 20.36 8.85 -31.49
C GLY A 125 19.72 7.74 -30.64
N ASN A 126 20.50 6.69 -30.39
CA ASN A 126 20.07 5.51 -29.64
C ASN A 126 19.44 5.94 -28.30
N THR A 127 18.20 5.53 -28.04
CA THR A 127 17.67 5.56 -26.67
C THR A 127 18.53 4.62 -25.83
N GLY A 128 18.94 5.03 -24.62
CA GLY A 128 19.70 4.17 -23.70
C GLY A 128 19.03 2.80 -23.57
N LEU A 129 19.86 1.74 -23.52
CA LEU A 129 19.50 0.32 -23.61
C LEU A 129 18.10 0.01 -23.05
N LYS A 130 17.18 -0.37 -23.95
CA LYS A 130 16.03 -1.19 -23.60
C LYS A 130 16.55 -2.61 -23.51
N ASP A 131 16.45 -3.26 -22.35
CA ASP A 131 16.52 -4.72 -22.36
C ASP A 131 15.21 -5.26 -22.93
N GLN A 132 15.29 -5.67 -24.20
CA GLN A 132 14.47 -6.72 -24.76
C GLN A 132 14.84 -8.03 -24.05
N THR A 133 14.15 -8.34 -22.97
CA THR A 133 13.85 -9.74 -22.68
C THR A 133 12.42 -9.99 -23.12
N ASP A 134 12.33 -10.50 -24.34
CA ASP A 134 11.13 -11.09 -24.91
C ASP A 134 10.49 -12.04 -23.89
N LEU A 135 9.32 -11.64 -23.40
CA LEU A 135 8.34 -12.55 -22.84
C LEU A 135 7.85 -13.43 -24.00
N LYS A 136 8.52 -14.55 -24.24
CA LYS A 136 7.90 -15.66 -24.98
C LYS A 136 6.90 -16.33 -24.04
N ALA A 137 5.68 -16.42 -24.55
CA ALA A 137 4.48 -17.02 -23.97
C ALA A 137 4.71 -18.43 -23.40
#